data_AF-A0A227J672-F1
#
_entry.id   AF-A0A227J672-F1
#
_cell.length_a   1.000
_cell.length_b   1.000
_cell.length_c   1.000
_cell.angle_alpha   90.00
_cell.angle_beta   90.00
_cell.angle_gamma   90.00
#
_symmetry.space_group_name_H-M   'P 1'
#
loop_
_entity.id
_entity.type
_entity.pdbx_description
1 polymer ?
#
loop_
_entity_poly.entity_id
_entity_poly.type
_entity_poly.pdbx_seq_one_letter_code
_entity_poly.pdbx_strand_id
1 'polypeptide(L)'
;RFHVRSSMGEMVPLSTLVSYEQVFEPDVAWRYNMYRSAIIQGQPAPGYSSGDAIAAMERVAAEVLPQGYTYEWTGMAYQEVLAGNQAIYAFALALIFIYLFMVAQYESWSIPLAIILVVPVA
;
A
#
# COMPACT_ATOMS: atom_id res chain seq x y z
N ARG A 1 -24.74 -21.98 38.66
CA ARG A 1 -23.90 -23.18 38.92
C ARG A 1 -24.34 -24.26 37.93
N PHE A 2 -23.52 -24.58 36.92
CA PHE A 2 -23.85 -25.56 35.89
C PHE A 2 -23.55 -26.98 36.38
N HIS A 3 -24.47 -27.91 36.13
CA HIS A 3 -24.34 -29.32 36.48
C HIS A 3 -24.69 -30.17 35.26
N VAL A 4 -24.01 -31.30 35.09
CA VAL A 4 -24.24 -32.25 33.99
C VAL A 4 -24.64 -33.60 34.60
N ARG A 5 -25.61 -34.28 33.99
CA ARG A 5 -26.08 -35.59 34.46
C ARG A 5 -25.11 -36.68 34.02
N SER A 6 -24.61 -37.49 34.96
CA SER A 6 -23.79 -38.66 34.67
C SER A 6 -24.64 -39.82 34.14
N SER A 7 -23.99 -40.84 33.57
CA SER A 7 -24.65 -42.07 33.12
C SER A 7 -25.38 -42.82 34.25
N MET A 8 -25.00 -42.56 35.51
CA MET A 8 -25.63 -43.11 36.71
C MET A 8 -26.78 -42.23 37.23
N GLY A 9 -27.16 -41.18 36.49
CA GLY A 9 -28.27 -40.29 36.84
C GLY A 9 -27.91 -39.18 37.83
N GLU A 10 -26.72 -39.21 38.40
CA GLU A 10 -26.22 -38.22 39.36
C GLU A 10 -25.88 -36.88 38.70
N MET A 11 -26.05 -35.78 39.42
CA MET A 11 -25.71 -34.44 38.94
C MET A 11 -24.27 -34.08 39.36
N VAL A 12 -23.39 -33.93 38.38
CA VAL A 12 -21.97 -33.62 38.61
C VAL A 12 -21.71 -32.13 38.32
N PRO A 13 -21.08 -31.36 39.22
CA PRO A 13 -20.74 -29.95 38.96
C PRO A 13 -19.74 -29.83 37.80
N LEU A 14 -20.01 -28.93 36.85
CA LEU A 14 -19.15 -28.76 35.66
C LEU A 14 -17.70 -28.39 36.00
N SER A 15 -17.48 -27.71 37.13
CA SER A 15 -16.15 -27.36 37.65
C SER A 15 -15.27 -28.55 38.03
N THR A 16 -15.85 -29.75 38.18
CA THR A 16 -15.09 -30.99 38.41
C THR A 16 -14.57 -31.62 37.12
N LEU A 17 -15.09 -31.18 35.97
CA LEU A 17 -14.80 -31.74 34.65
C LEU A 17 -14.01 -30.77 33.75
N VAL A 18 -14.06 -29.47 34.03
CA VAL A 18 -13.50 -28.43 33.16
C VAL A 18 -12.70 -27.42 33.99
N SER A 19 -11.49 -27.10 33.52
CA SER A 19 -10.69 -25.95 33.97
C SER A 19 -10.84 -24.81 32.97
N TYR A 20 -10.80 -23.56 33.46
CA TYR A 20 -10.75 -22.39 32.61
C TYR A 20 -9.46 -21.61 32.87
N GLU A 21 -8.92 -21.03 31.82
CA GLU A 21 -7.82 -20.07 31.89
C GLU A 21 -8.21 -18.82 31.12
N GLN A 22 -7.78 -17.67 31.60
CA GLN A 22 -8.00 -16.41 30.91
C GLN A 22 -6.82 -16.17 29.96
N VAL A 23 -7.08 -16.26 28.66
CA VAL A 23 -6.10 -15.99 27.60
C VAL A 23 -6.44 -14.68 26.89
N PHE A 24 -5.41 -14.00 26.40
CA PHE A 24 -5.55 -12.79 25.58
C PHE A 24 -5.25 -13.15 24.13
N GLU A 25 -6.29 -13.16 23.30
CA GLU A 25 -6.18 -13.41 21.86
C GLU A 25 -6.74 -12.23 21.06
N PRO A 26 -6.27 -11.99 19.83
CA PRO A 26 -6.87 -11.02 18.93
C PRO A 26 -8.30 -11.42 18.59
N ASP A 27 -9.24 -10.50 18.75
CA ASP A 27 -10.64 -10.70 18.34
C ASP A 27 -10.78 -10.86 16.81
N VAL A 28 -9.82 -10.31 16.05
CA VAL A 28 -9.78 -10.39 14.59
C VAL A 28 -8.40 -10.78 14.09
N ALA A 29 -8.35 -11.77 13.20
CA ALA A 29 -7.15 -12.19 12.48
C ALA A 29 -7.20 -11.70 11.02
N TRP A 30 -6.46 -10.63 10.73
CA TRP A 30 -6.40 -10.07 9.37
C TRP A 30 -5.54 -10.92 8.43
N ARG A 31 -6.00 -11.04 7.19
CA ARG A 31 -5.23 -11.64 6.09
C ARG A 31 -5.26 -10.74 4.87
N TYR A 32 -4.11 -10.63 4.22
CA TYR A 32 -3.95 -9.90 2.97
C TYR A 32 -3.16 -10.76 1.99
N ASN A 33 -3.66 -10.92 0.76
CA ASN A 33 -3.10 -11.82 -0.26
C ASN A 33 -2.76 -13.23 0.27
N MET A 34 -3.67 -13.79 1.06
CA MET A 34 -3.56 -15.11 1.73
C MET A 34 -2.53 -15.21 2.87
N TYR A 35 -1.76 -14.16 3.15
CA TYR A 35 -0.83 -14.09 4.28
C TYR A 35 -1.50 -13.48 5.51
N ARG A 36 -1.07 -13.89 6.71
CA ARG A 36 -1.45 -13.21 7.95
C ARG A 36 -0.82 -11.82 7.94
N SER A 37 -1.63 -10.79 8.11
CA SER A 37 -1.21 -9.40 7.96
C SER A 37 -1.61 -8.57 9.18
N ALA A 38 -0.93 -7.44 9.36
CA ALA A 38 -1.40 -6.35 10.21
C ALA A 38 -1.65 -5.14 9.33
N ILE A 39 -2.74 -4.43 9.57
CA ILE A 39 -3.07 -3.20 8.83
C ILE A 39 -2.37 -2.04 9.54
N ILE A 40 -1.53 -1.31 8.81
CA ILE A 40 -0.88 -0.09 9.27
C ILE A 40 -1.48 1.07 8.49
N GLN A 41 -1.96 2.08 9.21
CA GLN A 41 -2.53 3.29 8.63
C GLN A 41 -1.75 4.50 9.14
N GLY A 42 -1.56 5.47 8.26
CA GLY A 42 -0.84 6.70 8.56
C GLY A 42 -1.18 7.78 7.55
N GLN A 43 -0.78 9.00 7.88
CA GLN A 43 -0.93 10.17 7.02
C GLN A 43 0.41 10.92 6.95
N PRO A 44 0.70 11.60 5.84
CA PRO A 44 1.88 12.45 5.75
C PRO A 44 1.84 13.54 6.83
N ALA A 45 3.01 13.85 7.39
CA ALA A 45 3.15 14.97 8.30
C ALA A 45 2.91 16.30 7.56
N PRO A 46 2.50 17.38 8.27
CA PRO A 46 2.33 18.69 7.65
C PRO A 46 3.59 19.13 6.91
N GLY A 47 3.44 19.58 5.66
CA GLY A 47 4.54 20.02 4.80
C GLY A 47 5.21 18.91 3.97
N TYR A 48 4.75 17.66 4.08
CA TYR A 48 5.24 16.54 3.28
C TYR A 48 4.18 16.04 2.29
N SER A 49 4.64 15.53 1.15
CA SER A 49 3.76 14.89 0.18
C SER A 49 3.39 13.45 0.59
N SER A 50 2.36 12.89 -0.04
CA SER A 50 2.02 11.47 0.09
C SER A 50 3.16 10.57 -0.40
N GLY A 51 3.83 10.93 -1.49
CA GLY A 51 5.02 10.23 -1.98
C GLY A 51 6.17 10.21 -0.97
N ASP A 52 6.39 11.31 -0.24
CA ASP A 52 7.41 11.36 0.82
C ASP A 52 7.07 10.40 1.98
N ALA A 53 5.79 10.33 2.37
CA ALA A 53 5.34 9.43 3.41
C ALA A 53 5.44 7.96 3.00
N ILE A 54 5.12 7.64 1.74
CA ILE A 54 5.31 6.30 1.16
C ILE A 54 6.80 5.94 1.23
N ALA A 55 7.67 6.77 0.66
CA ALA A 55 9.12 6.53 0.66
C ALA A 55 9.70 6.43 2.08
N ALA A 56 9.18 7.19 3.04
CA ALA A 56 9.57 7.10 4.43
C ALA A 56 9.15 5.77 5.07
N MET A 57 7.93 5.31 4.83
CA MET A 57 7.45 4.04 5.32
C MET A 57 8.23 2.86 4.73
N GLU A 58 8.56 2.90 3.45
CA GLU A 58 9.38 1.85 2.79
C GLU A 58 10.77 1.76 3.41
N ARG A 59 11.39 2.91 3.71
CA ARG A 59 12.69 2.97 4.39
C ARG A 59 12.62 2.37 5.79
N VAL A 60 11.62 2.77 6.57
CA VAL A 60 11.40 2.21 7.92
C VAL A 60 11.15 0.72 7.83
N ALA A 61 10.29 0.28 6.90
CA ALA A 61 10.01 -1.14 6.67
C ALA A 61 11.28 -1.93 6.36
N ALA A 62 12.19 -1.40 5.54
CA ALA A 62 13.47 -2.04 5.24
C ALA A 62 14.41 -2.14 6.47
N GLU A 63 14.28 -1.25 7.44
CA GLU A 63 15.11 -1.23 8.65
C GLU A 63 14.55 -2.10 9.79
N VAL A 64 13.23 -2.08 10.00
CA VAL A 64 12.61 -2.73 11.17
C VAL A 64 11.94 -4.07 10.87
N LEU A 65 11.62 -4.39 9.61
CA LEU A 65 10.94 -5.66 9.32
C LEU A 65 11.91 -6.85 9.49
N PRO A 66 11.56 -7.84 10.33
CA PRO A 66 12.33 -9.07 10.44
C PRO A 66 12.31 -9.87 9.14
N GLN A 67 13.29 -10.76 8.99
CA GLN A 67 13.34 -11.66 7.83
C GLN A 67 12.05 -12.48 7.70
N GLY A 68 11.52 -12.55 6.47
CA GLY A 68 10.28 -13.27 6.16
C GLY A 68 9.00 -12.42 6.27
N TYR A 69 9.11 -11.18 6.74
CA TYR A 69 8.02 -10.21 6.64
C TYR A 69 8.13 -9.42 5.33
N THR A 70 6.98 -9.05 4.80
CA THR A 70 6.85 -8.15 3.64
C THR A 70 5.73 -7.16 3.93
N TYR A 71 5.67 -6.09 3.15
CA TYR A 71 4.59 -5.12 3.18
C TYR A 71 3.98 -4.99 1.78
N GLU A 72 2.74 -4.53 1.74
CA GLU A 72 2.06 -4.23 0.48
C GLU A 72 1.16 -3.01 0.67
N TRP A 73 1.14 -2.14 -0.33
CA TRP A 73 0.31 -0.96 -0.34
C TRP A 73 -1.11 -1.29 -0.76
N THR A 74 -2.10 -0.60 -0.19
CA THR A 74 -3.52 -0.77 -0.53
C THR A 74 -4.20 0.56 -0.78
N GLY A 75 -5.35 0.52 -1.44
CA GLY A 75 -6.19 1.71 -1.65
C GLY A 75 -5.47 2.82 -2.41
N MET A 76 -5.49 4.04 -1.84
CA MET A 76 -4.90 5.23 -2.49
C MET A 76 -3.39 5.12 -2.65
N ALA A 77 -2.67 4.65 -1.64
CA ALA A 77 -1.21 4.50 -1.72
C ALA A 77 -0.81 3.52 -2.84
N TYR A 78 -1.55 2.43 -3.02
CA TYR A 78 -1.33 1.50 -4.12
C TYR A 78 -1.52 2.17 -5.49
N GLN A 79 -2.59 2.96 -5.66
CA GLN A 79 -2.83 3.69 -6.90
C GLN A 79 -1.75 4.74 -7.18
N GLU A 80 -1.26 5.41 -6.14
CA GLU A 80 -0.19 6.40 -6.27
C GLU A 80 1.13 5.76 -6.71
N VAL A 81 1.52 4.63 -6.10
CA VAL A 81 2.70 3.86 -6.52
C VAL A 81 2.55 3.37 -7.96
N LEU A 82 1.36 2.91 -8.35
CA LEU A 82 1.09 2.43 -9.71
C LEU A 82 1.09 3.56 -10.75
N ALA A 83 0.51 4.71 -10.42
CA ALA A 83 0.33 5.84 -11.34
C ALA A 83 1.59 6.73 -11.44
N GLY A 84 2.42 6.79 -10.40
CA GLY A 84 3.57 7.70 -10.33
C GLY A 84 4.52 7.58 -11.53
N ASN A 85 4.67 6.37 -12.09
CA ASN A 85 5.56 6.16 -13.24
C ASN A 85 4.88 6.42 -14.60
N GLN A 86 3.55 6.54 -14.67
CA GLN A 86 2.83 6.69 -15.94
C GLN A 86 2.91 8.11 -16.51
N ALA A 87 3.03 9.12 -15.63
CA ALA A 87 3.07 10.53 -16.03
C ALA A 87 4.26 10.85 -16.95
N ILE A 88 5.42 10.22 -16.72
CA ILE A 88 6.63 10.41 -17.53
C ILE A 88 6.40 9.93 -18.96
N TYR A 89 5.75 8.77 -19.15
CA TYR A 89 5.44 8.25 -20.47
C TYR A 89 4.44 9.14 -21.21
N ALA A 90 3.39 9.61 -20.53
CA ALA A 90 2.42 10.53 -21.12
C ALA A 90 3.07 11.84 -21.55
N PHE A 91 3.95 12.40 -20.71
CA PHE A 91 4.68 13.63 -21.02
C PHE A 91 5.64 13.46 -22.20
N ALA A 92 6.41 12.37 -22.24
CA ALA A 92 7.31 12.08 -23.35
C ALA A 92 6.54 11.92 -24.68
N LEU A 93 5.42 11.21 -24.65
CA LEU A 93 4.56 11.02 -25.82
C LEU A 93 3.98 12.37 -26.30
N ALA A 94 3.53 13.22 -25.37
CA ALA A 94 3.03 14.54 -25.69
C ALA A 94 4.10 15.42 -26.35
N LEU A 95 5.34 15.42 -25.83
CA LEU A 95 6.46 16.14 -26.44
C LEU A 95 6.76 15.66 -27.86
N ILE A 96 6.71 14.35 -28.10
CA ILE A 96 6.89 13.78 -29.45
C ILE A 96 5.79 14.28 -30.39
N PHE A 97 4.53 14.25 -29.97
CA PHE A 97 3.43 14.74 -30.82
C PHE A 97 3.50 16.24 -31.08
N ILE A 98 3.81 17.04 -30.07
CA ILE A 98 4.00 18.49 -30.22
C ILE A 98 5.13 18.76 -31.23
N TYR A 99 6.25 18.06 -31.10
CA TYR A 99 7.36 18.16 -32.06
C TYR A 99 6.91 17.83 -33.48
N LEU A 100 6.24 16.69 -33.69
CA LEU A 100 5.80 16.27 -35.02
C LEU A 100 4.79 17.24 -35.64
N PHE A 101 3.87 17.81 -34.86
CA PHE A 101 2.96 18.84 -35.34
C PHE A 101 3.70 20.10 -35.77
N MET A 102 4.68 20.53 -34.99
CA MET A 102 5.51 21.68 -35.35
C MET A 102 6.37 21.40 -36.59
N VAL A 103 6.90 20.19 -36.75
CA VAL A 103 7.63 19.80 -37.97
C VAL A 103 6.73 19.92 -39.20
N ALA A 104 5.49 19.44 -39.11
CA ALA A 104 4.53 19.56 -40.20
C ALA A 104 4.14 21.03 -40.48
N GLN A 105 3.97 21.85 -39.43
CA GLN A 105 3.57 23.26 -39.56
C GLN A 105 4.68 24.15 -40.14
N TYR A 106 5.92 23.96 -39.70
CA TYR A 106 7.08 24.76 -40.17
C TYR A 106 7.78 24.13 -41.39
N GLU A 107 7.31 22.97 -41.84
CA GLU A 107 7.92 22.16 -42.90
C GLU A 107 9.42 21.91 -42.68
N SER A 108 9.84 21.84 -41.41
CA SER A 108 11.25 21.82 -41.02
C SER A 108 11.46 21.06 -39.72
N TRP A 109 12.52 20.27 -39.67
CA TRP A 109 12.90 19.49 -38.48
C TRP A 109 13.71 20.32 -37.46
N SER A 110 14.44 21.34 -37.92
CA SER A 110 15.36 22.10 -37.07
C SER A 110 14.68 23.18 -36.23
N ILE A 111 13.65 23.85 -36.80
CA ILE A 111 12.94 24.95 -36.12
C ILE A 111 12.20 24.45 -34.86
N PRO A 112 11.41 23.35 -34.92
CA PRO A 112 10.72 22.82 -33.74
C PRO A 112 11.66 22.35 -32.63
N LEU A 113 12.80 21.77 -32.99
CA LEU A 113 13.81 21.33 -32.03
C LEU A 113 14.33 22.52 -31.20
N ALA A 114 14.63 23.63 -31.88
CA ALA A 114 15.08 24.86 -31.21
C ALA A 114 14.02 25.43 -30.26
N ILE A 115 12.74 25.33 -30.61
CA ILE A 115 11.63 25.82 -29.77
C ILE A 115 11.44 24.93 -28.54
N ILE A 116 11.46 23.60 -28.69
CA ILE A 116 11.31 22.67 -27.56
C ILE A 116 12.49 22.78 -26.59
N LEU A 117 13.70 23.05 -27.07
CA LEU A 117 14.87 23.29 -26.23
C LEU A 117 14.74 24.51 -25.31
N VAL A 118 13.82 25.45 -25.59
CA VAL A 118 13.54 26.60 -24.73
C VAL A 118 12.57 26.25 -23.60
N VAL A 119 11.77 25.18 -23.74
CA VAL A 119 10.74 24.79 -22.75
C VAL A 119 11.29 24.60 -21.33
N PRO A 120 12.46 23.98 -21.09
CA PRO A 120 13.00 23.81 -19.73
C PRO A 120 13.42 25.11 -19.04
N VAL A 121 13.55 26.21 -19.80
CA VAL A 121 13.94 27.53 -19.28
C VAL A 121 12.70 28.33 -18.82
N ALA A 122 11.51 27.94 -19.29
CA ALA A 122 10.23 28.55 -18.93
C ALA A 122 9.62 27.88 -17.68
#